data_AF-A0A938CMI1-F1
#
_entry.id   AF-A0A938CMI1-F1
#
_cell.length_a   1.000
_cell.length_b   1.000
_cell.length_c   1.000
_cell.angle_alpha   90.00
_cell.angle_beta   90.00
_cell.angle_gamma   90.00
#
_symmetry.space_group_name_H-M   'P 1'
#
loop_
_entity.id
_entity.type
_entity.pdbx_description
1 polymer ?
#
loop_
_entity_poly.entity_id
_entity_poly.type
_entity_poly.pdbx_seq_one_letter_code
_entity_poly.pdbx_strand_id
1 'polypeptide(L)'
;MLCVTLAALIAPTGGEPAMAQTPEPATRPWPVSFALPLPDLRRYEGIPRFPTNMPASSVLRAAMQLIDEDLGLEWDGPVQGGLHMDQAQLLFMGVTGEAFAFLWFPKEGERPALDATLYWPDPRALYERSLGAAGFTCEVLVRPGLAGDLGQGQPFDAQTLKDRVLSCLVDEGLPVILADLPEPGSLMLVSGYEEDGDVLTGWRARGGSGDVLFDPGAKAEAHDWTGAAQLVVLLTGRQEPPTEQATMRDAVEQAVRLLRIRDAGPYHVGPATFEAWAEALLSDDPPDPRAAADTPPPSVTARRRWLICPTTWDLMERASYAVRFLERATALFPTAAGELGAASACMSAVGDLMVQAGQTVGGGQGPGEGWPKVDDPEA
;
A
#
# COMPACT_ATOMS: atom_id res chain seq x y z
N MET A 1 -2.34 26.22 -32.11
CA MET A 1 -3.41 27.24 -32.09
C MET A 1 -4.68 26.58 -31.56
N LEU A 2 -4.71 26.44 -30.23
CA LEU A 2 -5.86 26.12 -29.37
C LEU A 2 -5.35 26.40 -27.94
N CYS A 3 -5.46 27.67 -27.53
CA CYS A 3 -6.09 28.18 -26.31
C CYS A 3 -5.19 28.06 -25.06
N VAL A 4 -4.55 29.09 -24.47
CA VAL A 4 -4.70 30.56 -24.45
C VAL A 4 -6.14 31.05 -24.32
N THR A 5 -6.91 30.54 -23.35
CA THR A 5 -8.01 31.28 -22.69
C THR A 5 -8.38 30.60 -21.37
N LEU A 6 -7.65 30.85 -20.28
CA LEU A 6 -8.06 30.46 -18.91
C LEU A 6 -7.27 31.23 -17.83
N ALA A 7 -7.16 32.55 -18.00
CA ALA A 7 -6.43 33.43 -17.07
C ALA A 7 -7.24 34.66 -16.63
N ALA A 8 -8.57 34.64 -16.70
CA ALA A 8 -9.39 35.81 -16.38
C ALA A 8 -10.71 35.44 -15.68
N LEU A 9 -10.64 34.73 -14.55
CA LEU A 9 -11.80 34.51 -13.67
C LEU A 9 -11.37 34.15 -12.22
N ILE A 10 -10.40 34.87 -11.66
CA ILE A 10 -10.18 34.91 -10.20
C ILE A 10 -9.85 36.36 -9.84
N ALA A 11 -10.87 37.13 -9.48
CA ALA A 11 -10.69 38.38 -8.75
C ALA A 11 -10.66 38.05 -7.25
N PRO A 12 -9.70 38.56 -6.46
CA PRO A 12 -9.69 38.37 -5.02
C PRO A 12 -10.77 39.27 -4.41
N THR A 13 -11.85 38.68 -3.92
CA THR A 13 -12.72 39.36 -2.96
C THR A 13 -12.00 39.37 -1.61
N GLY A 14 -11.37 40.50 -1.31
CA GLY A 14 -10.80 40.78 0.00
C GLY A 14 -11.88 40.78 1.07
N GLY A 15 -11.93 39.71 1.86
CA GLY A 15 -12.50 39.69 3.19
C GLY A 15 -11.49 39.01 4.09
N GLU A 16 -10.94 39.75 5.06
CA GLU A 16 -10.15 39.15 6.15
C GLU A 16 -11.03 38.12 6.86
N PRO A 17 -10.64 36.83 6.93
CA PRO A 17 -11.33 35.90 7.79
C PRO A 17 -11.13 36.35 9.24
N ALA A 18 -12.22 36.60 9.94
CA ALA A 18 -12.19 36.78 11.38
C ALA A 18 -11.45 35.58 11.99
N MET A 19 -10.35 35.84 12.71
CA MET A 19 -9.65 34.80 13.47
C MET A 19 -10.65 34.21 14.47
N ALA A 20 -11.23 33.07 14.13
CA ALA A 20 -11.93 32.24 15.08
C ALA A 20 -10.89 31.82 16.12
N GLN A 21 -11.09 32.25 17.36
CA GLN A 21 -10.31 31.76 18.49
C GLN A 21 -10.52 30.25 18.56
N THR A 22 -9.45 29.50 18.32
CA THR A 22 -9.44 28.05 18.52
C THR A 22 -9.81 27.81 19.98
N PRO A 23 -10.93 27.14 20.29
CA PRO A 23 -11.29 26.85 21.67
C PRO A 23 -10.15 26.05 22.29
N GLU A 24 -9.70 26.50 23.47
CA GLU A 24 -8.73 25.80 24.30
C GLU A 24 -9.25 24.37 24.54
N PRO A 25 -8.52 23.31 24.15
CA PRO A 25 -9.03 21.95 24.29
C PRO A 25 -9.24 21.67 25.77
N ALA A 26 -10.50 21.45 26.17
CA ALA A 26 -10.80 20.98 27.50
C ALA A 26 -10.05 19.65 27.71
N THR A 27 -9.11 19.62 28.65
CA THR A 27 -8.35 18.41 29.02
C THR A 27 -9.31 17.34 29.53
N ARG A 28 -9.77 16.49 28.61
CA ARG A 28 -10.60 15.33 28.93
C ARG A 28 -9.63 14.21 29.28
N PRO A 29 -9.67 13.64 30.49
CA PRO A 29 -8.79 12.53 30.81
C PRO A 29 -9.23 11.30 30.00
N TRP A 30 -8.37 10.85 29.08
CA TRP A 30 -8.54 9.57 28.40
C TRP A 30 -8.32 8.41 29.38
N PRO A 31 -8.87 7.21 29.09
CA PRO A 31 -8.56 6.04 29.89
C PRO A 31 -7.06 5.68 29.77
N VAL A 32 -6.51 5.01 30.80
CA VAL A 32 -5.10 4.57 30.82
C VAL A 32 -4.79 3.58 29.71
N SER A 33 -5.79 2.80 29.30
CA SER A 33 -5.70 1.90 28.15
C SER A 33 -7.03 1.88 27.41
N PHE A 34 -6.95 1.58 26.11
CA PHE A 34 -8.11 1.48 25.23
C PHE A 34 -7.82 0.51 24.11
N ALA A 35 -8.87 -0.18 23.63
CA ALA A 35 -8.79 -0.99 22.41
C ALA A 35 -10.13 -0.92 21.68
N LEU A 36 -10.07 -0.74 20.36
CA LEU A 36 -11.19 -0.93 19.48
C LEU A 36 -11.67 -2.38 19.52
N PRO A 37 -12.98 -2.62 19.36
CA PRO A 37 -13.50 -3.98 19.26
C PRO A 37 -12.93 -4.69 18.04
N LEU A 38 -12.62 -5.98 18.20
CA LEU A 38 -12.23 -6.81 17.05
C LEU A 38 -13.46 -7.12 16.20
N PRO A 39 -13.31 -7.19 14.87
CA PRO A 39 -14.39 -7.66 14.00
C PRO A 39 -14.65 -9.16 14.22
N ASP A 40 -15.82 -9.64 13.79
CA ASP A 40 -16.13 -11.07 13.83
C ASP A 40 -15.27 -11.84 12.82
N LEU A 41 -14.20 -12.47 13.32
CA LEU A 41 -13.23 -13.18 12.50
C LEU A 41 -13.83 -14.38 11.75
N ARG A 42 -14.98 -14.90 12.19
CA ARG A 42 -15.67 -16.01 11.53
C ARG A 42 -16.11 -15.68 10.11
N ARG A 43 -16.30 -14.38 9.79
CA ARG A 43 -16.58 -13.92 8.42
C ARG A 43 -15.40 -14.19 7.47
N TYR A 44 -14.20 -14.38 8.02
CA TYR A 44 -12.95 -14.51 7.27
C TYR A 44 -12.35 -15.93 7.36
N GLU A 45 -12.87 -16.77 8.26
CA GLU A 45 -12.42 -18.15 8.42
C GLU A 45 -12.81 -19.03 7.22
N GLY A 46 -11.86 -19.89 6.79
CA GLY A 46 -12.13 -20.95 5.82
C GLY A 46 -12.32 -20.50 4.38
N ILE A 47 -12.16 -19.21 4.06
CA ILE A 47 -12.18 -18.69 2.69
C ILE A 47 -10.73 -18.56 2.22
N PRO A 48 -10.26 -19.41 1.29
CA PRO A 48 -8.93 -19.25 0.70
C PRO A 48 -8.85 -17.90 -0.01
N ARG A 49 -7.96 -17.02 0.47
CA ARG A 49 -7.76 -15.70 -0.12
C ARG A 49 -6.59 -15.70 -1.07
N PHE A 50 -6.73 -14.89 -2.10
CA PHE A 50 -5.58 -14.45 -2.87
C PHE A 50 -4.60 -13.74 -1.92
N PRO A 51 -3.30 -14.04 -1.97
CA PRO A 51 -2.35 -13.41 -1.06
C PRO A 51 -2.37 -11.89 -1.17
N THR A 52 -1.91 -11.23 -0.11
CA THR A 52 -1.58 -9.81 -0.14
C THR A 52 -0.21 -9.60 0.47
N ASN A 53 0.68 -8.96 -0.28
CA ASN A 53 2.04 -8.59 0.15
C ASN A 53 2.29 -7.09 0.00
N MET A 54 1.23 -6.29 -0.12
CA MET A 54 1.28 -4.88 -0.43
C MET A 54 0.88 -4.07 0.81
N PRO A 55 1.84 -3.52 1.57
CA PRO A 55 1.54 -2.99 2.91
C PRO A 55 0.45 -1.92 2.91
N ALA A 56 0.44 -1.00 1.94
CA ALA A 56 -0.47 0.14 1.96
C ALA A 56 -1.93 -0.30 1.72
N SER A 57 -2.17 -1.06 0.66
CA SER A 57 -3.51 -1.62 0.39
C SER A 57 -3.95 -2.60 1.47
N SER A 58 -3.05 -3.46 1.97
CA SER A 58 -3.38 -4.40 3.05
C SER A 58 -3.76 -3.71 4.35
N VAL A 59 -3.07 -2.63 4.73
CA VAL A 59 -3.40 -1.88 5.96
C VAL A 59 -4.69 -1.08 5.81
N LEU A 60 -4.97 -0.54 4.62
CA LEU A 60 -6.22 0.16 4.31
C LEU A 60 -7.41 -0.82 4.33
N ARG A 61 -7.27 -1.99 3.70
CA ARG A 61 -8.25 -3.07 3.78
C ARG A 61 -8.52 -3.46 5.22
N ALA A 62 -7.46 -3.68 6.00
CA ALA A 62 -7.59 -4.04 7.41
C ALA A 62 -8.27 -2.93 8.22
N ALA A 63 -7.98 -1.65 7.95
CA ALA A 63 -8.68 -0.55 8.60
C ALA A 63 -10.20 -0.61 8.36
N MET A 64 -10.63 -0.88 7.13
CA MET A 64 -12.05 -1.04 6.79
C MET A 64 -12.68 -2.26 7.49
N GLN A 65 -11.97 -3.38 7.54
CA GLN A 65 -12.46 -4.58 8.22
C GLN A 65 -12.57 -4.39 9.74
N LEU A 66 -11.65 -3.65 10.36
CA LEU A 66 -11.64 -3.41 11.80
C LEU A 66 -12.85 -2.57 12.24
N ILE A 67 -13.31 -1.65 11.40
CA ILE A 67 -14.50 -0.82 11.65
C ILE A 67 -15.79 -1.42 11.07
N ASP A 68 -15.73 -2.68 10.62
CA ASP A 68 -16.83 -3.42 9.96
C ASP A 68 -17.48 -2.64 8.80
N GLU A 69 -16.66 -1.96 7.99
CA GLU A 69 -17.15 -1.23 6.83
C GLU A 69 -17.38 -2.17 5.65
N ASP A 70 -18.59 -2.10 5.09
CA ASP A 70 -18.92 -2.66 3.79
C ASP A 70 -18.85 -1.55 2.73
N LEU A 71 -17.85 -1.63 1.85
CA LEU A 71 -17.64 -0.66 0.78
C LEU A 71 -18.71 -0.78 -0.34
N GLY A 72 -19.64 -1.73 -0.24
CA GLY A 72 -20.72 -1.91 -1.22
C GLY A 72 -20.20 -2.27 -2.62
N LEU A 73 -19.01 -2.88 -2.69
CA LEU A 73 -18.39 -3.25 -3.95
C LEU A 73 -19.05 -4.54 -4.46
N GLU A 74 -19.63 -4.49 -5.66
CA GLU A 74 -20.19 -5.68 -6.30
C GLU A 74 -19.16 -6.31 -7.25
N TRP A 75 -18.02 -6.76 -6.70
CA TRP A 75 -16.96 -7.42 -7.45
C TRP A 75 -16.87 -8.88 -7.05
N ASP A 76 -17.88 -9.67 -7.42
CA ASP A 76 -17.93 -11.08 -7.06
C ASP A 76 -17.29 -11.96 -8.13
N GLY A 77 -16.34 -12.79 -7.72
CA GLY A 77 -15.87 -13.92 -8.51
C GLY A 77 -14.74 -14.70 -7.84
N PRO A 78 -14.80 -16.03 -7.80
CA PRO A 78 -13.60 -16.81 -7.55
C PRO A 78 -12.57 -16.49 -8.63
N VAL A 79 -11.33 -16.31 -8.21
CA VAL A 79 -10.16 -16.27 -9.09
C VAL A 79 -9.77 -17.70 -9.43
N GLN A 80 -8.95 -17.86 -10.46
CA GLN A 80 -8.39 -19.14 -10.86
C GLN A 80 -7.83 -19.91 -9.65
N GLY A 81 -8.21 -21.19 -9.53
CA GLY A 81 -7.79 -22.04 -8.42
C GLY A 81 -8.66 -21.97 -7.16
N GLY A 82 -9.82 -21.31 -7.20
CA GLY A 82 -10.75 -21.26 -6.06
C GLY A 82 -10.36 -20.25 -4.98
N LEU A 83 -9.38 -19.39 -5.26
CA LEU A 83 -8.98 -18.28 -4.40
C LEU A 83 -9.97 -17.12 -4.55
N HIS A 84 -10.28 -16.46 -3.44
CA HIS A 84 -11.11 -15.26 -3.42
C HIS A 84 -10.23 -14.01 -3.36
N MET A 85 -10.47 -13.04 -4.27
CA MET A 85 -9.95 -11.69 -4.10
C MET A 85 -10.88 -10.90 -3.19
N ASP A 86 -10.32 -10.32 -2.14
CA ASP A 86 -11.04 -9.38 -1.29
C ASP A 86 -11.26 -8.08 -2.08
N GLN A 87 -12.50 -7.57 -2.07
CA GLN A 87 -12.88 -6.45 -2.91
C GLN A 87 -12.28 -5.13 -2.41
N ALA A 88 -12.21 -4.94 -1.09
CA ALA A 88 -11.53 -3.79 -0.51
C ALA A 88 -10.04 -3.86 -0.86
N GLN A 89 -9.42 -5.04 -0.84
CA GLN A 89 -8.05 -5.21 -1.34
C GLN A 89 -7.93 -4.78 -2.79
N LEU A 90 -8.80 -5.28 -3.68
CA LEU A 90 -8.75 -4.95 -5.11
C LEU A 90 -8.90 -3.45 -5.34
N LEU A 91 -9.74 -2.77 -4.54
CA LEU A 91 -9.97 -1.34 -4.65
C LEU A 91 -8.70 -0.60 -4.26
N PHE A 92 -8.17 -0.91 -3.08
CA PHE A 92 -6.98 -0.23 -2.58
C PHE A 92 -5.75 -0.53 -3.43
N MET A 93 -5.59 -1.76 -3.94
CA MET A 93 -4.52 -2.11 -4.89
C MET A 93 -4.52 -1.21 -6.13
N GLY A 94 -5.70 -0.92 -6.68
CA GLY A 94 -5.83 -0.05 -7.84
C GLY A 94 -5.70 1.44 -7.49
N VAL A 95 -6.37 1.90 -6.42
CA VAL A 95 -6.43 3.31 -6.04
C VAL A 95 -5.11 3.82 -5.44
N THR A 96 -4.41 3.01 -4.64
CA THR A 96 -3.05 3.36 -4.21
C THR A 96 -2.10 3.37 -5.41
N GLY A 97 -2.38 2.53 -6.41
CA GLY A 97 -1.53 2.30 -7.57
C GLY A 97 -0.51 1.18 -7.37
N GLU A 98 -0.54 0.47 -6.24
CA GLU A 98 0.36 -0.66 -5.97
C GLU A 98 0.25 -1.76 -7.03
N ALA A 99 -0.94 -2.01 -7.60
CA ALA A 99 -1.11 -2.95 -8.70
C ALA A 99 -0.30 -2.60 -9.98
N PHE A 100 0.12 -1.35 -10.12
CA PHE A 100 0.80 -0.80 -11.31
C PHE A 100 2.21 -0.28 -11.00
N ALA A 101 2.67 -0.38 -9.76
CA ALA A 101 3.96 0.10 -9.32
C ALA A 101 4.97 -1.06 -9.29
N PHE A 102 6.09 -0.91 -10.00
CA PHE A 102 7.15 -1.90 -10.07
C PHE A 102 8.47 -1.29 -9.62
N LEU A 103 9.23 -1.99 -8.77
CA LEU A 103 10.50 -1.51 -8.20
C LEU A 103 11.60 -2.49 -8.52
N TRP A 104 12.72 -1.98 -9.01
CA TRP A 104 13.95 -2.75 -9.05
C TRP A 104 15.05 -2.04 -8.27
N PHE A 105 15.69 -2.82 -7.40
CA PHE A 105 16.82 -2.38 -6.61
C PHE A 105 18.11 -2.76 -7.33
N PRO A 106 18.89 -1.78 -7.82
CA PRO A 106 20.10 -2.08 -8.56
C PRO A 106 21.22 -2.68 -7.68
N LYS A 107 21.08 -2.64 -6.35
CA LYS A 107 22.07 -3.17 -5.40
C LYS A 107 21.54 -4.38 -4.64
N GLU A 108 22.27 -5.47 -4.76
CA GLU A 108 21.96 -6.73 -4.08
C GLU A 108 22.15 -6.59 -2.56
N GLY A 109 21.21 -7.16 -1.79
CA GLY A 109 21.25 -7.09 -0.33
C GLY A 109 20.72 -5.79 0.29
N GLU A 110 20.53 -4.72 -0.48
CA GLU A 110 19.76 -3.56 -0.03
C GLU A 110 18.26 -3.91 -0.10
N ARG A 111 17.65 -4.22 1.05
CA ARG A 111 16.19 -4.10 1.21
C ARG A 111 15.95 -2.65 1.61
N PRO A 112 15.50 -1.76 0.72
CA PRO A 112 15.10 -0.49 1.23
C PRO A 112 13.89 -0.72 2.13
N ALA A 113 13.77 0.14 3.13
CA ALA A 113 12.47 0.55 3.58
C ALA A 113 11.59 0.68 2.34
N LEU A 114 10.43 0.02 2.27
CA LEU A 114 9.38 0.37 1.32
C LEU A 114 8.97 1.81 1.61
N ASP A 115 9.79 2.75 1.16
CA ASP A 115 9.61 4.16 1.38
C ASP A 115 8.56 4.58 0.36
N ALA A 116 7.33 4.76 0.83
CA ALA A 116 6.21 5.18 0.02
C ALA A 116 6.54 6.49 -0.76
N THR A 117 7.49 7.30 -0.29
CA THR A 117 7.91 8.51 -1.01
C THR A 117 8.58 8.23 -2.36
N LEU A 118 9.04 7.00 -2.63
CA LEU A 118 9.70 6.66 -3.89
C LEU A 118 8.73 6.67 -5.07
N TYR A 119 7.50 6.23 -4.88
CA TYR A 119 6.48 6.22 -5.94
C TYR A 119 5.57 7.44 -5.92
N TRP A 120 5.33 7.97 -4.73
CA TRP A 120 4.36 9.02 -4.51
C TRP A 120 5.12 10.28 -4.08
N PRO A 121 5.27 11.27 -4.99
CA PRO A 121 5.89 12.55 -4.66
C PRO A 121 5.23 13.22 -3.45
N ASP A 122 3.93 12.98 -3.25
CA ASP A 122 3.22 13.30 -2.03
C ASP A 122 2.64 12.01 -1.40
N PRO A 123 3.22 11.49 -0.30
CA PRO A 123 2.68 10.30 0.36
C PRO A 123 1.30 10.53 0.97
N ARG A 124 0.88 11.79 1.20
CA ARG A 124 -0.48 12.11 1.70
C ARG A 124 -1.55 11.77 0.68
N ALA A 125 -1.28 12.11 -0.58
CA ALA A 125 -2.21 11.89 -1.69
C ALA A 125 -2.55 10.41 -1.90
N LEU A 126 -1.70 9.47 -1.47
CA LEU A 126 -2.04 8.05 -1.48
C LEU A 126 -3.20 7.76 -0.53
N TYR A 127 -3.07 8.18 0.74
CA TYR A 127 -4.05 7.88 1.78
C TYR A 127 -5.33 8.71 1.61
N GLU A 128 -5.21 9.99 1.26
CA GLU A 128 -6.36 10.87 1.01
C GLU A 128 -7.26 10.33 -0.11
N ARG A 129 -6.65 9.91 -1.23
CA ARG A 129 -7.38 9.32 -2.35
C ARG A 129 -8.01 7.99 -1.98
N SER A 130 -7.25 7.13 -1.30
CA SER A 130 -7.70 5.78 -0.95
C SER A 130 -8.86 5.81 0.05
N LEU A 131 -8.70 6.56 1.14
CA LEU A 131 -9.76 6.73 2.14
C LEU A 131 -10.94 7.52 1.56
N GLY A 132 -10.68 8.50 0.69
CA GLY A 132 -11.75 9.20 -0.04
C GLY A 132 -12.57 8.27 -0.94
N ALA A 133 -11.92 7.35 -1.65
CA ALA A 133 -12.60 6.32 -2.44
C ALA A 133 -13.46 5.38 -1.59
N ALA A 134 -13.07 5.17 -0.32
CA ALA A 134 -13.82 4.39 0.65
C ALA A 134 -14.89 5.19 1.43
N GLY A 135 -15.08 6.47 1.13
CA GLY A 135 -16.09 7.31 1.82
C GLY A 135 -15.62 7.87 3.17
N PHE A 136 -14.31 7.99 3.39
CA PHE A 136 -13.72 8.53 4.61
C PHE A 136 -12.93 9.80 4.33
N THR A 137 -12.97 10.74 5.27
CA THR A 137 -12.00 11.84 5.33
C THR A 137 -10.83 11.41 6.21
N CYS A 138 -9.65 11.93 5.90
CA CYS A 138 -8.48 11.70 6.73
C CYS A 138 -7.62 12.94 6.88
N GLU A 139 -6.81 12.93 7.92
CA GLU A 139 -5.67 13.82 8.08
C GLU A 139 -4.41 12.97 7.99
N VAL A 140 -3.46 13.39 7.15
CA VAL A 140 -2.16 12.73 7.01
C VAL A 140 -1.07 13.64 7.56
N LEU A 141 -0.55 13.26 8.71
CA LEU A 141 0.55 13.94 9.38
C LEU A 141 1.87 13.33 8.89
N VAL A 142 2.73 14.14 8.31
CA VAL A 142 4.03 13.71 7.76
C VAL A 142 5.15 14.41 8.51
N ARG A 143 6.15 13.65 8.95
CA ARG A 143 7.33 14.20 9.62
C ARG A 143 8.09 15.12 8.66
N PRO A 144 8.60 16.28 9.13
CA PRO A 144 9.42 17.16 8.29
C PRO A 144 10.63 16.42 7.72
N GLY A 145 10.89 16.60 6.43
CA GLY A 145 12.00 15.97 5.70
C GLY A 145 11.62 14.72 4.90
N LEU A 146 10.48 14.08 5.17
CA LEU A 146 10.01 12.92 4.40
C LEU A 146 9.41 13.33 3.03
N ALA A 147 8.70 14.46 2.96
CA ALA A 147 8.05 14.93 1.74
C ALA A 147 8.92 15.85 0.84
N GLY A 148 10.24 15.92 1.09
CA GLY A 148 11.12 16.89 0.40
C GLY A 148 10.61 18.34 0.48
N ASP A 149 10.80 19.12 -0.59
CA ASP A 149 10.36 20.52 -0.71
C ASP A 149 8.81 20.68 -0.83
N LEU A 150 8.04 19.59 -0.90
CA LEU A 150 6.58 19.60 -1.15
C LEU A 150 5.73 19.84 0.10
N GLY A 151 6.35 20.07 1.25
CA GLY A 151 5.63 20.51 2.42
C GLY A 151 6.55 20.85 3.56
N GLN A 152 6.55 22.13 3.95
CA GLN A 152 6.81 22.51 5.33
C GLN A 152 5.69 21.92 6.20
N GLY A 153 5.71 20.61 6.43
CA GLY A 153 4.94 20.03 7.53
C GLY A 153 5.45 20.71 8.79
N GLN A 154 4.57 21.35 9.56
CA GLN A 154 4.99 21.79 10.89
C GLN A 154 5.38 20.53 11.67
N PRO A 155 6.57 20.48 12.31
CA PRO A 155 6.81 19.47 13.32
C PRO A 155 5.73 19.61 14.38
N PHE A 156 4.83 18.63 14.46
CA PHE A 156 3.96 18.47 15.61
C PHE A 156 4.82 18.05 16.78
N ASP A 157 4.64 18.68 17.95
CA ASP A 157 5.27 18.19 19.16
C ASP A 157 4.69 16.81 19.54
N ALA A 158 5.46 16.02 20.29
CA ALA A 158 5.10 14.66 20.62
C ALA A 158 3.76 14.56 21.39
N GLN A 159 3.44 15.57 22.21
CA GLN A 159 2.20 15.59 22.96
C GLN A 159 1.00 15.85 22.04
N THR A 160 1.09 16.84 21.15
CA THR A 160 0.05 17.11 20.16
C THR A 160 -0.22 15.87 19.29
N LEU A 161 0.83 15.15 18.85
CA LEU A 161 0.63 13.94 18.06
C LEU A 161 -0.06 12.84 18.85
N LYS A 162 0.41 12.60 20.09
CA LYS A 162 -0.22 11.67 21.03
C LYS A 162 -1.69 12.02 21.19
N ASP A 163 -1.98 13.29 21.41
CA ASP A 163 -3.34 13.76 21.65
C ASP A 163 -4.28 13.50 20.46
N ARG A 164 -3.78 13.71 19.24
CA ARG A 164 -4.54 13.45 18.01
C ARG A 164 -4.81 11.96 17.79
N VAL A 165 -3.82 11.11 18.04
CA VAL A 165 -3.97 9.64 17.93
C VAL A 165 -4.98 9.13 18.95
N LEU A 166 -4.87 9.57 20.21
CA LEU A 166 -5.77 9.13 21.26
C LEU A 166 -7.21 9.61 21.02
N SER A 167 -7.40 10.85 20.55
CA SER A 167 -8.73 11.33 20.17
C SER A 167 -9.33 10.53 19.00
N CYS A 168 -8.55 10.20 17.96
CA CYS A 168 -9.00 9.33 16.86
C CYS A 168 -9.46 7.95 17.36
N LEU A 169 -8.68 7.33 18.26
CA LEU A 169 -9.02 6.00 18.80
C LEU A 169 -10.23 6.04 19.73
N VAL A 170 -10.27 6.99 20.67
CA VAL A 170 -11.23 7.00 21.78
C VAL A 170 -12.51 7.77 21.43
N ASP A 171 -12.38 8.97 20.88
CA ASP A 171 -13.52 9.85 20.63
C ASP A 171 -14.22 9.48 19.32
N GLU A 172 -13.44 9.24 18.26
CA GLU A 172 -13.99 8.87 16.94
C GLU A 172 -14.24 7.36 16.80
N GLY A 173 -13.57 6.53 17.61
CA GLY A 173 -13.68 5.07 17.51
C GLY A 173 -13.08 4.51 16.23
N LEU A 174 -12.06 5.18 15.67
CA LEU A 174 -11.46 4.85 14.38
C LEU A 174 -9.99 4.46 14.53
N PRO A 175 -9.49 3.50 13.73
CA PRO A 175 -8.11 3.09 13.79
C PRO A 175 -7.17 4.14 13.20
N VAL A 176 -5.89 4.02 13.53
CA VAL A 176 -4.83 4.91 13.05
C VAL A 176 -3.83 4.08 12.25
N ILE A 177 -3.30 4.62 11.15
CA ILE A 177 -2.21 3.96 10.40
C ILE A 177 -0.90 4.71 10.70
N LEU A 178 0.13 3.96 11.08
CA LEU A 178 1.49 4.48 11.26
C LEU A 178 2.43 3.85 10.25
N ALA A 179 3.33 4.67 9.69
CA ALA A 179 4.42 4.19 8.86
C ALA A 179 5.76 4.20 9.59
N ASP A 180 6.61 3.25 9.19
CA ASP A 180 7.99 3.04 9.65
C ASP A 180 8.12 2.65 11.13
N LEU A 181 7.15 1.86 11.62
CA LEU A 181 7.16 1.30 12.97
C LEU A 181 6.99 -0.23 12.97
N PRO A 182 7.91 -1.00 13.57
CA PRO A 182 9.15 -0.58 14.24
C PRO A 182 10.33 -0.39 13.27
N GLU A 183 10.17 -0.77 12.01
CA GLU A 183 11.24 -0.73 11.01
C GLU A 183 10.81 0.07 9.78
N PRO A 184 11.76 0.72 9.09
CA PRO A 184 11.45 1.42 7.85
C PRO A 184 10.76 0.51 6.82
N GLY A 185 9.71 1.00 6.19
CA GLY A 185 8.87 0.30 5.22
C GLY A 185 7.75 -0.56 5.80
N SER A 186 7.59 -0.62 7.12
CA SER A 186 6.46 -1.33 7.74
C SER A 186 5.31 -0.37 8.05
N LEU A 187 4.08 -0.82 7.80
CA LEU A 187 2.89 -0.12 8.24
C LEU A 187 2.27 -0.83 9.44
N MET A 188 1.72 -0.06 10.38
CA MET A 188 1.01 -0.58 11.54
C MET A 188 -0.40 -0.01 11.58
N LEU A 189 -1.40 -0.90 11.62
CA LEU A 189 -2.77 -0.56 11.94
C LEU A 189 -2.92 -0.54 13.46
N VAL A 190 -2.94 0.66 14.02
CA VAL A 190 -3.15 0.91 15.45
C VAL A 190 -4.63 0.81 15.75
N SER A 191 -4.95 0.02 16.77
CA SER A 191 -6.32 -0.25 17.22
C SER A 191 -6.53 0.03 18.70
N GLY A 192 -5.49 0.44 19.42
CA GLY A 192 -5.56 0.68 20.84
C GLY A 192 -4.23 1.14 21.40
N TYR A 193 -4.20 1.34 22.70
CA TYR A 193 -3.03 1.78 23.44
C TYR A 193 -3.06 1.34 24.91
N GLU A 194 -1.89 1.38 25.53
CA GLU A 194 -1.66 1.19 26.97
C GLU A 194 -0.79 2.34 27.51
N GLU A 195 -0.62 2.38 28.84
CA GLU A 195 0.24 3.35 29.53
C GLU A 195 -0.05 4.81 29.12
N ASP A 196 -1.32 5.20 29.20
CA ASP A 196 -1.80 6.54 28.85
C ASP A 196 -1.43 6.95 27.40
N GLY A 197 -1.19 6.00 26.51
CA GLY A 197 -0.83 6.22 25.09
C GLY A 197 0.66 6.18 24.79
N ASP A 198 1.50 5.87 25.76
CA ASP A 198 2.94 5.68 25.54
C ASP A 198 3.25 4.39 24.77
N VAL A 199 2.35 3.41 24.83
CA VAL A 199 2.44 2.15 24.07
C VAL A 199 1.23 2.03 23.15
N LEU A 200 1.46 2.00 21.84
CA LEU A 200 0.40 1.71 20.86
C LEU A 200 0.32 0.21 20.58
N THR A 201 -0.89 -0.29 20.35
CA THR A 201 -1.14 -1.71 20.09
C THR A 201 -1.94 -1.89 18.79
N GLY A 202 -1.61 -2.93 18.02
CA GLY A 202 -2.19 -3.12 16.69
C GLY A 202 -1.60 -4.27 15.90
N TRP A 203 -1.75 -4.25 14.58
CA TRP A 203 -1.19 -5.28 13.69
C TRP A 203 -0.30 -4.64 12.64
N ARG A 204 0.75 -5.37 12.25
CA ARG A 204 1.70 -4.91 11.24
C ARG A 204 1.28 -5.46 9.87
N ALA A 205 1.24 -4.58 8.87
CA ALA A 205 1.24 -4.97 7.47
C ALA A 205 2.69 -4.92 6.98
N ARG A 206 3.24 -6.06 6.58
CA ARG A 206 4.60 -6.16 6.02
C ARG A 206 4.55 -6.88 4.67
N GLY A 207 5.36 -6.42 3.73
CA GLY A 207 5.53 -7.10 2.46
C GLY A 207 6.09 -8.51 2.67
N GLY A 208 5.42 -9.52 2.14
CA GLY A 208 5.83 -10.92 2.24
C GLY A 208 5.37 -11.68 3.49
N SER A 209 4.63 -11.05 4.42
CA SER A 209 4.14 -11.72 5.64
C SER A 209 2.69 -12.19 5.56
N GLY A 210 2.04 -12.06 4.40
CA GLY A 210 0.61 -12.34 4.24
C GLY A 210 -0.30 -11.25 4.82
N ASP A 211 -1.60 -11.46 4.66
CA ASP A 211 -2.67 -10.57 5.07
C ASP A 211 -2.56 -10.14 6.54
N VAL A 212 -2.95 -8.89 6.85
CA VAL A 212 -3.32 -8.53 8.23
C VAL A 212 -4.54 -9.35 8.60
N LEU A 213 -4.30 -10.39 9.40
CA LEU A 213 -5.31 -11.20 10.06
C LEU A 213 -5.29 -10.75 11.52
N PHE A 214 -6.45 -10.40 12.06
CA PHE A 214 -6.60 -9.91 13.44
C PHE A 214 -6.42 -11.03 14.48
N ASP A 215 -5.42 -11.89 14.31
CA ASP A 215 -5.00 -12.87 15.29
C ASP A 215 -4.51 -12.12 16.54
N PRO A 216 -5.12 -12.34 17.72
CA PRO A 216 -4.65 -11.75 18.96
C PRO A 216 -3.19 -12.07 19.27
N GLY A 217 -2.69 -13.26 18.87
CA GLY A 217 -1.30 -13.66 19.05
C GLY A 217 -0.31 -12.94 18.12
N ALA A 218 -0.79 -12.32 17.05
CA ALA A 218 0.00 -11.53 16.11
C ALA A 218 -0.04 -10.02 16.41
N LYS A 219 -0.71 -9.62 17.50
CA LYS A 219 -0.77 -8.21 17.92
C LYS A 219 0.62 -7.72 18.31
N ALA A 220 0.99 -6.56 17.80
CA ALA A 220 2.26 -5.92 18.02
C ALA A 220 2.11 -4.65 18.87
N GLU A 221 3.17 -4.35 19.60
CA GLU A 221 3.34 -3.12 20.36
C GLU A 221 4.31 -2.18 19.64
N ALA A 222 4.09 -0.88 19.81
CA ALA A 222 4.99 0.18 19.40
C ALA A 222 5.22 1.15 20.56
N HIS A 223 6.46 1.15 21.05
CA HIS A 223 6.97 2.09 22.06
C HIS A 223 7.71 3.24 21.38
N ASP A 224 7.90 4.36 22.08
CA ASP A 224 8.62 5.55 21.59
C ASP A 224 8.15 6.03 20.19
N TRP A 225 6.89 5.73 19.88
CA TRP A 225 6.33 5.82 18.54
C TRP A 225 6.24 7.27 18.04
N THR A 226 6.04 8.23 18.95
CA THR A 226 6.00 9.67 18.62
C THR A 226 7.33 10.18 18.06
N GLY A 227 8.45 9.58 18.47
CA GLY A 227 9.78 9.89 17.96
C GLY A 227 10.13 9.18 16.65
N ALA A 228 9.56 8.00 16.41
CA ALA A 228 9.93 7.13 15.31
C ALA A 228 9.00 7.20 14.09
N ALA A 229 7.69 7.42 14.28
CA ALA A 229 6.72 7.46 13.18
C ALA A 229 7.08 8.54 12.15
N GLN A 230 7.16 8.16 10.88
CA GLN A 230 7.41 9.10 9.77
C GLN A 230 6.12 9.65 9.18
N LEU A 231 5.04 8.88 9.25
CA LEU A 231 3.73 9.24 8.75
C LEU A 231 2.64 8.66 9.67
N VAL A 232 1.63 9.47 9.95
CA VAL A 232 0.46 9.10 10.74
C VAL A 232 -0.80 9.47 9.95
N VAL A 233 -1.68 8.50 9.73
CA VAL A 233 -2.96 8.72 9.05
C VAL A 233 -4.07 8.54 10.07
N LEU A 234 -4.81 9.63 10.29
CA LEU A 234 -5.95 9.69 11.18
C LEU A 234 -7.21 9.71 10.31
N LEU A 235 -8.12 8.77 10.53
CA LEU A 235 -9.44 8.87 9.93
C LEU A 235 -10.23 9.92 10.73
N THR A 236 -10.78 10.92 10.04
CA THR A 236 -11.38 12.11 10.70
C THR A 236 -12.90 12.16 10.56
N GLY A 237 -13.49 11.19 9.86
CA GLY A 237 -14.94 11.12 9.66
C GLY A 237 -15.32 10.46 8.34
N ARG A 238 -16.61 10.58 8.01
CA ARG A 238 -17.20 10.06 6.78
C ARG A 238 -17.49 11.18 5.79
N GLN A 239 -17.45 10.83 4.52
CA GLN A 239 -17.92 11.65 3.40
C GLN A 239 -18.66 10.79 2.40
N GLU A 240 -19.43 11.41 1.51
CA GLU A 240 -20.00 10.70 0.37
C GLU A 240 -18.86 10.20 -0.53
N PRO A 241 -18.74 8.89 -0.79
CA PRO A 241 -17.70 8.38 -1.66
C PRO A 241 -17.91 8.89 -3.10
N PRO A 242 -16.84 9.15 -3.86
CA PRO A 242 -16.95 9.37 -5.29
C PRO A 242 -17.64 8.18 -5.96
N THR A 243 -18.35 8.44 -7.07
CA THR A 243 -18.90 7.34 -7.87
C THR A 243 -17.79 6.37 -8.28
N GLU A 244 -18.10 5.08 -8.37
CA GLU A 244 -17.14 4.05 -8.79
C GLU A 244 -16.42 4.43 -10.11
N GLN A 245 -17.15 5.01 -11.07
CA GLN A 245 -16.58 5.47 -12.32
C GLN A 245 -15.56 6.62 -12.14
N ALA A 246 -15.79 7.54 -11.19
CA ALA A 246 -14.84 8.61 -10.89
C ALA A 246 -13.58 8.05 -10.21
N THR A 247 -13.76 7.15 -9.24
CA THR A 247 -12.67 6.46 -8.53
C THR A 247 -11.79 5.68 -9.50
N MET A 248 -12.38 4.86 -10.38
CA MET A 248 -11.61 4.10 -11.36
C MET A 248 -10.90 4.99 -12.38
N ARG A 249 -11.51 6.12 -12.78
CA ARG A 249 -10.85 7.07 -13.69
C ARG A 249 -9.59 7.63 -13.04
N ASP A 250 -9.69 8.15 -11.81
CA ASP A 250 -8.54 8.72 -11.09
C ASP A 250 -7.44 7.67 -10.87
N ALA A 251 -7.83 6.45 -10.48
CA ALA A 251 -6.90 5.34 -10.29
C ALA A 251 -6.18 4.93 -11.59
N VAL A 252 -6.89 4.85 -12.72
CA VAL A 252 -6.26 4.55 -14.03
C VAL A 252 -5.35 5.69 -14.48
N GLU A 253 -5.74 6.95 -14.28
CA GLU A 253 -4.88 8.10 -14.58
C GLU A 253 -3.60 8.07 -13.75
N GLN A 254 -3.70 7.72 -12.46
CA GLN A 254 -2.55 7.53 -11.58
C GLN A 254 -1.69 6.34 -12.02
N ALA A 255 -2.29 5.21 -12.39
CA ALA A 255 -1.58 4.05 -12.92
C ALA A 255 -0.75 4.41 -14.15
N VAL A 256 -1.31 5.18 -15.09
CA VAL A 256 -0.60 5.67 -16.27
C VAL A 256 0.59 6.56 -15.90
N ARG A 257 0.46 7.39 -14.85
CA ARG A 257 1.59 8.20 -14.35
C ARG A 257 2.69 7.29 -13.79
N LEU A 258 2.34 6.37 -12.90
CA LEU A 258 3.29 5.45 -12.26
C LEU A 258 4.05 4.59 -13.30
N LEU A 259 3.35 4.05 -14.30
CA LEU A 259 3.94 3.26 -15.38
C LEU A 259 4.82 4.07 -16.36
N ARG A 260 4.83 5.40 -16.27
CA ARG A 260 5.68 6.26 -17.11
C ARG A 260 6.94 6.72 -16.40
N ILE A 261 6.98 6.64 -15.07
CA ILE A 261 8.18 6.96 -14.30
C ILE A 261 9.20 5.85 -14.59
N ARG A 262 10.46 6.25 -14.79
CA ARG A 262 11.57 5.31 -15.04
C ARG A 262 12.55 5.25 -13.87
N ASP A 263 12.68 6.35 -13.12
CA ASP A 263 13.62 6.47 -12.02
C ASP A 263 12.95 7.12 -10.81
N ALA A 264 13.24 6.59 -9.62
CA ALA A 264 12.80 7.10 -8.33
C ALA A 264 13.99 7.11 -7.37
N GLY A 265 14.64 8.26 -7.21
CA GLY A 265 15.90 8.34 -6.47
C GLY A 265 16.97 7.41 -7.07
N PRO A 266 17.54 6.46 -6.31
CA PRO A 266 18.52 5.50 -6.82
C PRO A 266 17.90 4.24 -7.46
N TYR A 267 16.58 4.17 -7.61
CA TYR A 267 15.87 2.95 -8.02
C TYR A 267 15.28 3.06 -9.44
N HIS A 268 15.17 1.91 -10.10
CA HIS A 268 14.45 1.81 -11.37
C HIS A 268 12.99 1.45 -11.11
N VAL A 269 12.08 2.20 -11.73
CA VAL A 269 10.63 2.01 -11.61
C VAL A 269 9.97 1.83 -12.96
N GLY A 270 8.74 1.29 -12.94
CA GLY A 270 7.94 1.12 -14.14
C GLY A 270 8.66 0.25 -15.18
N PRO A 271 8.69 0.64 -16.47
CA PRO A 271 9.35 -0.14 -17.52
C PRO A 271 10.85 -0.37 -17.30
N ALA A 272 11.54 0.57 -16.64
CA ALA A 272 12.97 0.45 -16.38
C ALA A 272 13.29 -0.67 -15.38
N THR A 273 12.34 -1.04 -14.51
CA THR A 273 12.44 -2.22 -13.63
C THR A 273 12.71 -3.48 -14.45
N PHE A 274 11.95 -3.72 -15.52
CA PHE A 274 12.09 -4.94 -16.32
C PHE A 274 13.41 -4.99 -17.07
N GLU A 275 13.86 -3.84 -17.60
CA GLU A 275 15.16 -3.71 -18.27
C GLU A 275 16.31 -4.01 -17.31
N ALA A 276 16.32 -3.37 -16.14
CA ALA A 276 17.36 -3.54 -15.13
C ALA A 276 17.35 -4.96 -14.51
N TRP A 277 16.17 -5.54 -14.30
CA TRP A 277 16.05 -6.91 -13.82
C TRP A 277 16.57 -7.92 -14.85
N ALA A 278 16.22 -7.75 -16.13
CA ALA A 278 16.72 -8.60 -17.21
C ALA A 278 18.25 -8.51 -17.34
N GLU A 279 18.82 -7.30 -17.24
CA GLU A 279 20.27 -7.09 -17.22
C GLU A 279 20.91 -7.80 -16.02
N ALA A 280 20.35 -7.67 -14.82
CA ALA A 280 20.86 -8.32 -13.62
C ALA A 280 20.84 -9.86 -13.72
N LEU A 281 19.82 -10.44 -14.37
CA LEU A 281 19.71 -11.88 -14.60
C LEU A 281 20.75 -12.40 -15.61
N LEU A 282 21.06 -11.61 -16.64
CA LEU A 282 22.03 -11.98 -17.68
C LEU A 282 23.48 -11.75 -17.26
N SER A 283 23.72 -10.90 -16.26
CA SER A 283 25.05 -10.67 -15.70
C SER A 283 25.61 -11.94 -15.02
N ASP A 284 26.87 -12.25 -15.33
CA ASP A 284 27.68 -13.26 -14.62
C ASP A 284 28.54 -12.64 -13.51
N ASP A 285 28.30 -11.38 -13.17
CA ASP A 285 29.05 -10.70 -12.12
C ASP A 285 28.86 -11.42 -10.78
N PRO A 286 29.94 -11.51 -9.98
CA PRO A 286 29.84 -12.08 -8.66
C PRO A 286 28.87 -11.22 -7.80
N PRO A 287 28.11 -11.86 -6.89
CA PRO A 287 27.23 -11.16 -5.97
C PRO A 287 28.00 -10.11 -5.15
N ASP A 288 27.34 -9.01 -4.76
CA ASP A 288 27.98 -8.00 -3.92
C ASP A 288 28.50 -8.66 -2.62
N PRO A 289 29.82 -8.65 -2.34
CA PRO A 289 30.39 -9.28 -1.15
C PRO A 289 29.86 -8.67 0.17
N ARG A 290 29.20 -7.51 0.14
CA ARG A 290 28.56 -6.89 1.31
C ARG A 290 27.17 -7.47 1.63
N ALA A 291 26.53 -8.16 0.68
CA ALA A 291 25.22 -8.77 0.88
C ALA A 291 25.27 -10.01 1.80
N ALA A 292 26.48 -10.53 2.08
CA ALA A 292 26.70 -11.72 2.91
C ALA A 292 27.98 -11.56 3.74
N ALA A 293 27.92 -10.75 4.81
CA ALA A 293 29.08 -10.51 5.67
C ALA A 293 29.71 -11.80 6.25
N ASP A 294 28.95 -12.91 6.32
CA ASP A 294 29.38 -14.18 6.93
C ASP A 294 29.09 -15.43 6.07
N THR A 295 28.84 -15.31 4.76
CA THR A 295 28.53 -16.48 3.90
C THR A 295 29.37 -16.45 2.62
N PRO A 296 29.92 -17.59 2.14
CA PRO A 296 30.62 -17.63 0.85
C PRO A 296 29.73 -17.05 -0.26
N PRO A 297 30.31 -16.31 -1.23
CA PRO A 297 29.54 -15.63 -2.26
C PRO A 297 28.66 -16.65 -2.99
N PRO A 298 27.35 -16.39 -3.13
CA PRO A 298 26.47 -17.32 -3.82
C PRO A 298 26.99 -17.61 -5.23
N SER A 299 26.90 -18.88 -5.67
CA SER A 299 27.11 -19.23 -7.08
C SER A 299 26.23 -18.36 -7.98
N VAL A 300 26.61 -18.14 -9.25
CA VAL A 300 25.77 -17.43 -10.23
C VAL A 300 24.33 -18.00 -10.26
N THR A 301 24.18 -19.31 -10.14
CA THR A 301 22.86 -19.97 -10.03
C THR A 301 22.10 -19.58 -8.77
N ALA A 302 22.76 -19.50 -7.61
CA ALA A 302 22.14 -19.08 -6.36
C ALA A 302 21.75 -17.60 -6.38
N ARG A 303 22.59 -16.75 -6.98
CA ARG A 303 22.29 -15.32 -7.24
C ARG A 303 21.06 -15.16 -8.13
N ARG A 304 21.01 -15.85 -9.28
CA ARG A 304 19.84 -15.84 -10.18
C ARG A 304 18.56 -16.30 -9.48
N ARG A 305 18.62 -17.37 -8.68
CA ARG A 305 17.47 -17.81 -7.87
C ARG A 305 17.00 -16.73 -6.88
N TRP A 306 17.95 -16.04 -6.24
CA TRP A 306 17.64 -14.94 -5.33
C TRP A 306 17.00 -13.75 -6.04
N LEU A 307 17.47 -13.38 -7.24
CA LEU A 307 16.89 -12.29 -8.04
C LEU A 307 15.49 -12.62 -8.58
N ILE A 308 15.18 -13.90 -8.79
CA ILE A 308 13.91 -14.34 -9.38
C ILE A 308 12.83 -14.51 -8.31
N CYS A 309 13.11 -15.22 -7.22
CA CYS A 309 12.05 -15.72 -6.32
C CYS A 309 11.15 -14.61 -5.70
N PRO A 310 11.67 -13.54 -5.08
CA PRO A 310 10.81 -12.51 -4.48
C PRO A 310 10.12 -11.64 -5.54
N THR A 311 10.84 -11.28 -6.60
CA THR A 311 10.36 -10.40 -7.68
C THR A 311 9.23 -11.06 -8.47
N THR A 312 9.35 -12.36 -8.75
CA THR A 312 8.35 -13.13 -9.49
C THR A 312 6.99 -13.10 -8.77
N TRP A 313 7.00 -13.26 -7.44
CA TRP A 313 5.76 -13.28 -6.66
C TRP A 313 5.13 -11.90 -6.50
N ASP A 314 5.94 -10.89 -6.21
CA ASP A 314 5.47 -9.50 -6.14
C ASP A 314 4.83 -9.07 -7.48
N LEU A 315 5.50 -9.34 -8.61
CA LEU A 315 5.00 -9.01 -9.94
C LEU A 315 3.74 -9.80 -10.31
N MET A 316 3.69 -11.09 -10.00
CA MET A 316 2.52 -11.93 -10.29
C MET A 316 1.29 -11.46 -9.49
N GLU A 317 1.46 -11.11 -8.22
CA GLU A 317 0.39 -10.59 -7.37
C GLU A 317 -0.14 -9.26 -7.91
N ARG A 318 0.75 -8.28 -8.16
CA ARG A 318 0.38 -6.97 -8.72
C ARG A 318 -0.35 -7.12 -10.06
N ALA A 319 0.19 -7.94 -10.96
CA ALA A 319 -0.40 -8.23 -12.27
C ALA A 319 -1.82 -8.79 -12.13
N SER A 320 -2.04 -9.71 -11.20
CA SER A 320 -3.36 -10.32 -10.99
C SER A 320 -4.41 -9.31 -10.51
N TYR A 321 -4.05 -8.44 -9.55
CA TYR A 321 -4.93 -7.35 -9.12
C TYR A 321 -5.17 -6.32 -10.24
N ALA A 322 -4.13 -5.97 -10.99
CA ALA A 322 -4.25 -5.04 -12.11
C ALA A 322 -5.19 -5.54 -13.22
N VAL A 323 -5.11 -6.83 -13.57
CA VAL A 323 -6.02 -7.47 -14.55
C VAL A 323 -7.47 -7.27 -14.12
N ARG A 324 -7.81 -7.64 -12.88
CA ARG A 324 -9.19 -7.52 -12.38
C ARG A 324 -9.65 -6.06 -12.30
N PHE A 325 -8.78 -5.17 -11.86
CA PHE A 325 -9.08 -3.74 -11.80
C PHE A 325 -9.37 -3.17 -13.20
N LEU A 326 -8.57 -3.53 -14.21
CA LEU A 326 -8.75 -3.09 -15.59
C LEU A 326 -9.94 -3.75 -16.29
N GLU A 327 -10.27 -5.00 -15.98
CA GLU A 327 -11.52 -5.65 -16.43
C GLU A 327 -12.74 -4.87 -15.93
N ARG A 328 -12.74 -4.47 -14.66
CA ARG A 328 -13.82 -3.63 -14.12
C ARG A 328 -13.85 -2.26 -14.78
N ALA A 329 -12.70 -1.61 -14.97
CA ALA A 329 -12.63 -0.34 -15.69
C ALA A 329 -13.18 -0.46 -17.12
N THR A 330 -12.91 -1.56 -17.82
CA THR A 330 -13.44 -1.83 -19.18
C THR A 330 -14.97 -1.81 -19.20
N ALA A 331 -15.63 -2.37 -18.19
CA ALA A 331 -17.09 -2.34 -18.07
C ALA A 331 -17.64 -0.92 -17.82
N LEU A 332 -16.90 -0.09 -17.09
CA LEU A 332 -17.30 1.29 -16.73
C LEU A 332 -16.97 2.34 -17.79
N PHE A 333 -16.06 2.03 -18.73
CA PHE A 333 -15.64 2.94 -19.80
C PHE A 333 -15.73 2.30 -21.19
N PRO A 334 -16.96 2.12 -21.75
CA PRO A 334 -17.13 1.47 -23.06
C PRO A 334 -16.35 2.10 -24.21
N THR A 335 -16.12 3.42 -24.16
CA THR A 335 -15.34 4.14 -25.18
C THR A 335 -13.85 3.82 -25.13
N ALA A 336 -13.31 3.51 -23.95
CA ALA A 336 -11.91 3.13 -23.74
C ALA A 336 -11.71 1.61 -23.58
N ALA A 337 -12.77 0.83 -23.74
CA ALA A 337 -12.77 -0.61 -23.46
C ALA A 337 -11.69 -1.38 -24.24
N GLY A 338 -11.42 -1.00 -25.48
CA GLY A 338 -10.36 -1.62 -26.28
C GLY A 338 -8.96 -1.38 -25.71
N GLU A 339 -8.67 -0.16 -25.27
CA GLU A 339 -7.37 0.21 -24.69
C GLU A 339 -7.18 -0.39 -23.29
N LEU A 340 -8.23 -0.35 -22.46
CA LEU A 340 -8.23 -0.96 -21.12
C LEU A 340 -8.13 -2.49 -21.19
N GLY A 341 -8.83 -3.12 -22.13
CA GLY A 341 -8.74 -4.55 -22.38
C GLY A 341 -7.34 -4.96 -22.86
N ALA A 342 -6.71 -4.17 -23.74
CA ALA A 342 -5.33 -4.40 -24.16
C ALA A 342 -4.33 -4.24 -23.00
N ALA A 343 -4.53 -3.25 -22.12
CA ALA A 343 -3.73 -3.08 -20.91
C ALA A 343 -3.90 -4.27 -19.96
N SER A 344 -5.13 -4.76 -19.76
CA SER A 344 -5.41 -5.94 -18.95
C SER A 344 -4.71 -7.19 -19.50
N ALA A 345 -4.79 -7.42 -20.82
CA ALA A 345 -4.09 -8.52 -21.47
C ALA A 345 -2.56 -8.43 -21.31
N CYS A 346 -2.00 -7.21 -21.35
CA CYS A 346 -0.58 -6.99 -21.10
C CYS A 346 -0.19 -7.38 -19.66
N MET A 347 -0.97 -6.97 -18.67
CA MET A 347 -0.73 -7.34 -17.27
C MET A 347 -0.87 -8.85 -17.05
N SER A 348 -1.85 -9.49 -17.69
CA SER A 348 -1.98 -10.95 -17.68
C SER A 348 -0.72 -11.63 -18.23
N ALA A 349 -0.19 -11.15 -19.35
CA ALA A 349 1.04 -11.69 -19.95
C ALA A 349 2.27 -11.51 -19.04
N VAL A 350 2.34 -10.41 -18.27
CA VAL A 350 3.37 -10.24 -17.22
C VAL A 350 3.24 -11.33 -16.16
N GLY A 351 2.02 -11.59 -15.66
CA GLY A 351 1.76 -12.66 -14.69
C GLY A 351 2.16 -14.04 -15.22
N ASP A 352 1.76 -14.37 -16.46
CA ASP A 352 2.10 -15.65 -17.10
C ASP A 352 3.61 -15.82 -17.26
N LEU A 353 4.33 -14.75 -17.64
CA LEU A 353 5.79 -14.76 -17.76
C LEU A 353 6.44 -15.02 -16.40
N MET A 354 5.89 -14.49 -15.31
CA MET A 354 6.40 -14.72 -13.95
C MET A 354 6.24 -16.18 -13.56
N VAL A 355 5.08 -16.79 -13.82
CA VAL A 355 4.86 -18.23 -13.60
C VAL A 355 5.88 -19.07 -14.38
N GLN A 356 6.08 -18.78 -15.66
CA GLN A 356 7.06 -19.48 -16.51
C GLN A 356 8.50 -19.31 -16.00
N ALA A 357 8.88 -18.10 -15.59
CA ALA A 357 10.19 -17.82 -15.03
C ALA A 357 10.43 -18.64 -13.75
N GLY A 358 9.46 -18.66 -12.83
CA GLY A 358 9.51 -19.43 -11.60
C GLY A 358 9.67 -20.94 -11.83
N GLN A 359 8.92 -21.50 -12.77
CA GLN A 359 9.01 -22.92 -13.16
C GLN A 359 10.39 -23.26 -13.76
N THR A 360 10.93 -22.39 -14.61
CA THR A 360 12.16 -22.67 -15.36
C THR A 360 13.41 -22.71 -14.48
N VAL A 361 13.50 -21.86 -13.45
CA VAL A 361 14.72 -21.76 -12.61
C VAL A 361 14.70 -22.64 -11.35
N GLY A 362 13.63 -23.44 -11.19
CA GLY A 362 13.38 -24.22 -9.99
C GLY A 362 13.17 -23.32 -8.77
N GLY A 363 12.37 -22.25 -8.94
CA GLY A 363 12.00 -21.36 -7.85
C GLY A 363 11.42 -22.18 -6.70
N GLY A 364 12.02 -22.05 -5.51
CA GLY A 364 11.52 -22.73 -4.32
C GLY A 364 10.06 -22.34 -4.03
N GLN A 365 9.37 -23.20 -3.29
CA GLN A 365 8.07 -22.88 -2.69
C GLN A 365 8.21 -21.58 -1.89
N GLY A 366 7.73 -20.45 -2.44
CA GLY A 366 7.66 -19.17 -1.76
C GLY A 366 6.59 -19.19 -0.65
N PRO A 367 6.56 -18.20 0.25
CA PRO A 367 5.84 -18.29 1.51
C PRO A 367 4.32 -18.27 1.24
N GLY A 368 3.68 -19.39 1.50
CA GLY A 368 2.23 -19.52 1.47
C GLY A 368 1.81 -20.89 0.97
N GLU A 369 1.43 -21.76 1.89
CA GLU A 369 0.70 -23.01 1.61
C GLU A 369 -0.63 -22.79 0.85
N GLY A 370 -1.00 -21.53 0.56
CA GLY A 370 -2.28 -21.12 0.00
C GLY A 370 -2.34 -20.95 -1.53
N TRP A 371 -1.23 -20.94 -2.27
CA TRP A 371 -1.32 -20.97 -3.74
C TRP A 371 -1.46 -22.41 -4.24
N PRO A 372 -2.31 -22.68 -5.25
CA PRO A 372 -2.24 -23.94 -5.97
C PRO A 372 -0.79 -24.14 -6.44
N LYS A 373 -0.18 -25.25 -6.01
CA LYS A 373 1.06 -25.70 -6.63
C LYS A 373 0.77 -25.82 -8.11
N VAL A 374 1.60 -25.20 -8.94
CA VAL A 374 1.49 -25.49 -10.37
C VAL A 374 1.77 -26.97 -10.52
N ASP A 375 0.81 -27.71 -11.09
CA ASP A 375 0.98 -29.14 -11.32
C ASP A 375 2.29 -29.36 -12.09
N ASP A 376 3.12 -30.25 -11.56
CA ASP A 376 4.35 -30.67 -12.22
C ASP A 376 3.97 -31.21 -13.61
N PRO A 377 4.50 -30.67 -14.72
CA PRO A 377 4.20 -31.17 -16.06
C PRO A 377 4.64 -32.62 -16.29
N GLU A 378 5.40 -33.22 -15.36
CA GLU A 378 5.86 -34.60 -15.43
C GLU A 378 5.80 -35.26 -14.05
N ALA A 379 4.72 -36.00 -13.79
CA ALA A 379 4.66 -37.07 -12.80
C ALA A 379 4.23 -38.38 -13.47
#